data_AF-A0A358Q136-F1
#
_entry.id   AF-A0A358Q136-F1
#
_cell.length_a   1.000
_cell.length_b   1.000
_cell.length_c   1.000
_cell.angle_alpha   90.00
_cell.angle_beta   90.00
_cell.angle_gamma   90.00
#
_symmetry.space_group_name_H-M   'P 1'
#
loop_
_entity.id
_entity.type
_entity.pdbx_description
1 polymer ?
#
loop_
_entity_poly.entity_id
_entity_poly.type
_entity_poly.pdbx_seq_one_letter_code
_entity_poly.pdbx_strand_id
1 'polypeptide(L)'
;MNQIEYYLCPVCDKSYDTQEKAIDCRNRHPAIKKRWFECEICGAGWNPEAHWGEKGAAEQARSCEQKHREKGEVEEVSRRIFFMTGGRQGKYLP
;
A
#
# COMPACT_ATOMS: atom_id res chain seq x y z
N MET A 1 8.40 -10.77 -41.66
CA MET A 1 8.33 -9.88 -40.47
C MET A 1 9.04 -10.62 -39.35
N ASN A 2 10.11 -10.06 -38.79
CA ASN A 2 10.78 -10.67 -37.64
C ASN A 2 10.09 -10.20 -36.36
N GLN A 3 9.54 -11.14 -35.61
CA GLN A 3 9.02 -10.91 -34.26
C GLN A 3 10.16 -11.21 -33.29
N ILE A 4 10.45 -10.27 -32.40
CA ILE A 4 11.41 -10.45 -31.32
C ILE A 4 10.65 -10.27 -30.02
N GLU A 5 10.69 -11.28 -29.15
CA GLU A 5 10.09 -11.25 -27.83
C GLU A 5 11.16 -10.90 -26.80
N TYR A 6 10.79 -10.08 -25.82
CA TYR A 6 11.65 -9.67 -24.71
C TYR A 6 10.98 -10.01 -23.38
N TYR A 7 11.79 -10.24 -22.37
CA TYR A 7 11.34 -10.45 -21.00
C TYR A 7 11.46 -9.15 -20.20
N LEU A 8 10.37 -8.70 -19.58
CA LEU A 8 10.36 -7.50 -18.76
C LEU A 8 10.53 -7.84 -17.28
N CYS A 9 11.33 -7.05 -16.56
CA CYS A 9 11.38 -7.13 -15.11
C CYS A 9 10.11 -6.51 -14.51
N PRO A 10 9.33 -7.22 -13.68
CA PRO A 10 8.08 -6.70 -13.13
C PRO A 10 8.27 -5.62 -12.05
N VAL A 11 9.51 -5.30 -11.67
CA VAL A 11 9.83 -4.31 -10.63
C VAL A 11 10.27 -2.97 -11.23
N CYS A 12 10.92 -2.98 -12.41
CA CYS A 12 11.48 -1.77 -13.02
C CYS A 12 11.27 -1.68 -14.54
N ASP A 13 10.50 -2.59 -15.13
CA ASP A 13 10.13 -2.65 -16.55
C ASP A 13 11.30 -2.69 -17.55
N LYS A 14 12.52 -2.96 -17.08
CA LYS A 14 13.67 -3.19 -17.96
C LYS A 14 13.49 -4.46 -18.78
N SER A 15 13.85 -4.39 -20.06
CA SER A 15 13.77 -5.49 -21.02
C SER A 15 15.07 -6.29 -21.11
N TYR A 16 14.92 -7.60 -21.27
CA TYR A 16 16.01 -8.56 -21.40
C TYR A 16 15.75 -9.52 -22.56
N ASP A 17 16.83 -9.99 -23.19
CA ASP A 17 16.79 -10.97 -24.27
C ASP A 17 16.50 -12.41 -23.79
N THR A 18 16.75 -12.70 -22.51
CA THR A 18 16.44 -14.00 -21.90
C THR A 18 15.69 -13.88 -20.58
N GLN A 19 14.90 -14.90 -20.27
CA GLN A 19 14.15 -15.01 -19.01
C GLN A 19 15.08 -15.02 -17.79
N GLU A 20 16.23 -15.70 -17.87
CA GLU A 20 17.19 -15.81 -16.77
C GLU A 20 17.74 -14.44 -16.33
N LYS A 21 18.08 -13.57 -17.30
CA LYS A 21 18.55 -12.21 -17.01
C LYS A 21 17.45 -11.35 -16.37
N ALA A 22 16.20 -11.50 -16.82
CA ALA A 22 15.07 -10.80 -16.20
C ALA A 22 14.83 -11.28 -14.76
N ILE A 23 14.95 -12.58 -14.50
CA ILE A 23 14.81 -13.16 -13.14
C ILE A 23 15.98 -12.73 -12.23
N ASP A 24 17.22 -12.76 -12.71
CA ASP A 24 18.38 -12.28 -11.95
C ASP A 24 18.24 -10.79 -11.60
N CYS A 25 17.80 -9.95 -12.55
CA CYS A 25 17.46 -8.56 -12.25
C CYS A 25 16.38 -8.46 -11.17
N ARG A 26 15.27 -9.19 -11.32
CA ARG A 26 14.17 -9.21 -10.34
C ARG A 26 14.68 -9.54 -8.93
N ASN A 27 15.51 -10.57 -8.83
CA ASN A 27 16.01 -11.07 -7.55
C ASN A 27 17.06 -10.15 -6.90
N ARG A 28 17.70 -9.26 -7.67
CA ARG A 28 18.65 -8.26 -7.16
C ARG A 28 17.98 -7.01 -6.60
N HIS A 29 16.68 -6.80 -6.88
CA HIS A 29 15.97 -5.69 -6.25
C HIS A 29 15.83 -5.96 -4.75
N PRO A 30 16.31 -5.05 -3.87
CA PRO A 30 16.16 -5.24 -2.44
C PRO A 30 14.69 -5.12 -2.05
N ALA A 31 14.28 -5.91 -1.06
CA ALA A 31 13.01 -5.69 -0.38
C ALA A 31 13.10 -4.40 0.44
N ILE A 32 12.34 -3.37 0.06
CA ILE A 32 12.31 -2.09 0.75
C ILE A 32 11.11 -2.07 1.69
N LYS A 33 11.36 -2.02 3.01
CA LYS A 33 10.31 -1.80 3.99
C LYS A 33 9.92 -0.32 3.98
N LYS A 34 8.69 -0.02 3.60
CA LYS A 34 8.10 1.32 3.72
C LYS A 34 7.12 1.35 4.88
N ARG A 35 7.15 2.42 5.67
CA ARG A 35 6.18 2.64 6.76
C ARG A 35 5.16 3.67 6.31
N TRP A 36 3.89 3.35 6.49
CA TRP A 36 2.78 4.26 6.25
C TRP A 36 2.14 4.58 7.59
N PHE A 37 1.55 5.75 7.71
CA PHE A 37 0.67 6.07 8.83
C PHE A 37 -0.75 5.78 8.36
N GLU A 38 -1.50 4.97 9.10
CA GLU A 38 -2.84 4.55 8.69
C GLU A 38 -3.92 5.04 9.65
N CYS A 39 -5.13 5.20 9.12
CA CYS A 39 -6.33 5.42 9.91
C CYS A 39 -6.87 4.06 10.34
N GLU A 40 -6.93 3.82 11.65
CA GLU A 40 -7.37 2.52 12.22
C GLU A 40 -8.85 2.19 11.94
N ILE A 41 -9.63 3.19 11.49
CA ILE A 41 -11.06 3.06 11.23
C ILE A 41 -11.31 2.67 9.77
N CYS A 42 -10.75 3.44 8.82
CA CYS A 42 -11.03 3.25 7.40
C CYS A 42 -9.88 2.59 6.62
N GLY A 43 -8.73 2.33 7.25
CA GLY A 43 -7.56 1.72 6.61
C GLY A 43 -6.81 2.62 5.62
N ALA A 44 -7.24 3.88 5.45
CA ALA A 44 -6.53 4.84 4.61
C ALA A 44 -5.11 5.05 5.13
N GLY A 45 -4.12 5.11 4.23
CA GLY A 45 -2.71 5.22 4.57
C GLY A 45 -2.03 6.41 3.90
N TRP A 46 -1.12 7.06 4.62
CA TRP A 46 -0.32 8.20 4.16
C TRP A 46 1.17 7.85 4.18
N ASN A 47 1.82 8.01 3.02
CA ASN A 47 3.24 7.74 2.84
C ASN A 47 4.10 8.94 3.34
N PRO A 48 4.93 8.78 4.38
CA PRO A 48 5.80 9.83 4.87
C PRO A 48 6.97 10.15 3.94
N GLU A 49 7.37 9.23 3.05
CA GLU A 49 8.43 9.45 2.06
C GLU A 49 7.96 10.27 0.84
N ALA A 50 6.65 10.52 0.73
CA ALA A 50 6.08 11.34 -0.33
C ALA A 50 6.06 12.83 0.11
N HIS A 51 4.91 13.50 -0.02
CA HIS A 51 4.79 14.94 0.21
C HIS A 51 4.62 15.34 1.69
N TRP A 52 4.24 14.40 2.55
CA TRP A 52 3.75 14.71 3.89
C TRP A 52 4.84 14.75 4.98
N GLY A 53 5.97 14.08 4.77
CA GLY A 53 6.92 13.80 5.86
C GLY A 53 6.30 12.95 6.98
N GLU A 54 7.08 12.62 8.01
CA GLU A 54 6.58 11.80 9.13
C GLU A 54 5.44 12.48 9.90
N LYS A 55 5.65 13.75 10.29
CA LYS A 55 4.66 14.49 11.08
C LYS A 55 3.36 14.70 10.31
N GLY A 56 3.46 15.16 9.05
CA GLY A 56 2.28 15.42 8.23
C GLY A 56 1.50 14.14 7.92
N ALA A 57 2.18 13.03 7.62
CA ALA A 57 1.49 11.77 7.37
C ALA A 57 0.74 11.28 8.63
N ALA A 58 1.38 11.41 9.80
CA ALA A 58 0.74 11.08 11.08
C ALA A 58 -0.44 12.01 11.42
N GLU A 59 -0.34 13.30 11.11
CA GLU A 59 -1.43 14.27 11.29
C GLU A 59 -2.62 13.97 10.38
N GLN A 60 -2.38 13.58 9.12
CA GLN A 60 -3.44 13.19 8.20
C GLN A 60 -4.19 11.94 8.70
N ALA A 61 -3.48 10.93 9.17
CA ALA A 61 -4.08 9.74 9.77
C ALA A 61 -4.99 10.11 10.96
N ARG A 62 -4.46 10.90 11.92
CA ARG A 62 -5.25 11.36 13.08
C ARG A 62 -6.45 12.20 12.69
N SER A 63 -6.30 13.12 11.73
CA SER A 63 -7.41 13.95 11.25
C SER A 63 -8.50 13.10 10.60
N CYS A 64 -8.12 12.08 9.84
CA CYS A 64 -9.08 11.14 9.26
C CYS A 64 -9.84 10.37 10.34
N GLU A 65 -9.14 9.85 11.35
CA GLU A 65 -9.77 9.16 12.48
C GLU A 65 -10.76 10.06 13.21
N GLN A 66 -10.35 11.31 13.49
CA GLN A 66 -11.20 12.28 14.17
C GLN A 66 -12.50 12.56 13.40
N LYS A 67 -12.42 12.71 12.07
CA LYS A 67 -13.61 12.91 11.23
C LYS A 67 -14.60 11.74 11.31
N HIS A 68 -14.11 10.50 11.37
CA HIS A 68 -15.00 9.35 11.55
C HIS A 68 -15.66 9.32 12.94
N ARG A 69 -14.92 9.73 13.98
CA ARG A 69 -15.46 9.85 15.35
C ARG A 69 -16.53 10.91 15.42
N GLU A 70 -16.30 12.08 14.83
CA GLU A 70 -17.25 13.20 14.79
C GLU A 70 -18.54 12.85 14.06
N LYS A 71 -18.46 12.01 13.01
CA LYS A 71 -19.62 11.50 12.29
C LYS A 71 -20.32 10.32 12.97
N GLY A 72 -19.72 9.72 14.01
CA GLY A 72 -20.24 8.53 14.66
C GLY A 72 -20.22 7.27 13.78
N GLU A 73 -19.45 7.25 12.69
CA GLU A 73 -19.41 6.15 11.71
C GLU A 73 -18.31 5.11 12.01
N VAL A 74 -17.71 5.17 13.20
CA VAL A 74 -16.54 4.37 13.59
C VAL A 74 -16.79 2.87 13.43
N GLU A 75 -17.90 2.38 13.98
CA GLU A 75 -18.21 0.94 14.00
C GLU A 75 -18.49 0.40 12.60
N GLU A 76 -19.38 1.07 11.88
CA GLU A 76 -19.82 0.70 10.53
C GLU A 76 -18.63 0.64 9.56
N VAL A 77 -17.79 1.67 9.56
CA VAL A 77 -16.61 1.75 8.69
C VAL A 77 -15.55 0.73 9.09
N SER A 78 -15.26 0.57 10.40
CA SER A 78 -14.26 -0.39 10.88
C SER A 78 -14.64 -1.83 10.54
N ARG A 79 -15.92 -2.17 10.71
CA ARG A 79 -16.47 -3.48 10.38
C ARG A 79 -16.43 -3.74 8.88
N ARG A 80 -16.82 -2.75 8.08
CA ARG A 80 -16.78 -2.84 6.61
C ARG A 80 -15.35 -3.13 6.12
N ILE A 81 -14.36 -2.39 6.60
CA ILE A 81 -12.96 -2.58 6.22
C ILE A 81 -12.41 -3.93 6.68
N PHE A 82 -12.79 -4.39 7.88
CA PHE A 82 -12.44 -5.73 8.36
C PHE A 82 -12.86 -6.81 7.35
N PHE A 83 -14.12 -6.78 6.89
CA PHE A 83 -14.58 -7.76 5.92
C PHE A 83 -13.93 -7.61 4.54
N MET A 84 -13.77 -6.37 4.04
CA MET A 84 -13.17 -6.14 2.71
C MET A 84 -11.71 -6.56 2.62
N THR A 85 -10.95 -6.43 3.70
CA THR A 85 -9.52 -6.76 3.72
C THR A 85 -9.23 -8.19 4.17
N GLY A 86 -10.27 -8.95 4.54
CA GLY A 86 -10.13 -10.29 5.12
C GLY A 86 -9.44 -10.25 6.48
N GLY A 87 -9.76 -9.25 7.30
CA GLY A 87 -9.22 -9.07 8.66
C GLY A 87 -7.81 -8.49 8.73
N ARG A 88 -7.27 -7.96 7.63
CA ARG A 88 -5.94 -7.31 7.61
C ARG A 88 -5.97 -5.89 8.15
N GLN A 89 -7.09 -5.18 7.99
CA GLN A 89 -7.30 -3.83 8.51
C GLN A 89 -8.71 -3.72 9.11
N GLY A 90 -8.96 -2.68 9.90
CA GLY A 90 -10.24 -2.50 10.59
C GLY A 90 -10.43 -3.51 11.72
N LYS A 91 -11.55 -3.41 12.44
CA LYS A 91 -11.85 -4.26 13.60
C LYS A 91 -13.27 -4.78 13.50
N TYR A 92 -13.44 -6.05 13.82
CA TYR A 92 -14.75 -6.60 14.10
C TYR A 92 -15.20 -6.09 15.47
N LEU A 93 -16.19 -5.21 15.47
CA LEU A 93 -16.85 -4.72 16.68
C LEU A 93 -18.21 -5.43 16.75
N PRO A 94 -18.44 -6.29 17.76
CA PRO A 94 -19.64 -7.13 17.90
C PRO A 94 -20.87 -6.37 18.39
#